data_AF-A0A7C7J1J4-F1
#
_entry.id   AF-A0A7C7J1J4-F1
#
_cell.length_a   1.000
_cell.length_b   1.000
_cell.length_c   1.000
_cell.angle_alpha   90.00
_cell.angle_beta   90.00
_cell.angle_gamma   90.00
#
_symmetry.space_group_name_H-M   'P 1'
#
loop_
_entity.id
_entity.type
_entity.pdbx_description
1 polymer ?
#
loop_
_entity_poly.entity_id
_entity_poly.type
_entity_poly.pdbx_seq_one_letter_code
_entity_poly.pdbx_strand_id
1 'polypeptide(L)'
;ENGMVVVTAVGNSGTGGIVVPADAENVIACGAVDSDGNIASFSSQGPTADGRIKPEVCALGVSTYCAGVNSTSAYRYENGTSLATPLVAGAAACVLQAHPDWTPQQVREALMMTASDPENPDNQYGWGIIDVMGTINYQFMEIVNSVIVPVDYSISRPFPNPFNPMIHFSVSIFQQSNITLTIFDIYGKEVERLWSNNIEKGVYPIKWNADGASSGVYFINLNGKNGSVNRKICLQK
;
A
#
# COMPACT_ATOMS: atom_id res chain seq x y z
N GLU A 1 -4.72 6.97 1.09
CA GLU A 1 -5.00 8.31 1.67
C GLU A 1 -6.27 8.44 2.51
N ASN A 2 -7.15 7.45 2.63
CA ASN A 2 -8.16 7.39 3.73
C ASN A 2 -8.35 5.95 4.29
N GLY A 3 -7.46 5.01 3.97
CA GLY A 3 -7.56 3.61 4.40
C GLY A 3 -8.60 2.76 3.66
N MET A 4 -9.21 3.28 2.59
CA MET A 4 -10.28 2.59 1.85
C MET A 4 -9.75 1.91 0.57
N VAL A 5 -10.14 0.65 0.36
CA VAL A 5 -10.00 -0.03 -0.93
C VAL A 5 -11.08 0.48 -1.87
N VAL A 6 -10.67 0.98 -3.04
CA VAL A 6 -11.59 1.54 -4.05
C VAL A 6 -11.56 0.64 -5.28
N VAL A 7 -12.72 0.12 -5.64
CA VAL A 7 -12.92 -0.76 -6.78
C VAL A 7 -13.86 -0.09 -7.77
N THR A 8 -13.54 -0.13 -9.06
CA THR A 8 -14.32 0.52 -10.12
C THR A 8 -14.42 -0.34 -11.37
N ALA A 9 -15.50 -0.20 -12.12
CA ALA A 9 -15.64 -0.85 -13.42
C ALA A 9 -14.69 -0.19 -14.43
N VAL A 10 -14.04 -0.99 -15.29
CA VAL A 10 -13.14 -0.47 -16.34
C VAL A 10 -13.91 0.22 -17.48
N GLY A 11 -15.19 -0.12 -17.65
CA GLY A 11 -16.07 0.41 -18.70
C GLY A 11 -16.61 -0.69 -19.62
N ASN A 12 -17.61 -0.36 -20.42
CA ASN A 12 -18.27 -1.29 -21.36
C ASN A 12 -18.08 -0.87 -22.83
N SER A 13 -16.94 -0.25 -23.16
CA SER A 13 -16.65 0.30 -24.49
C SER A 13 -15.74 -0.60 -25.34
N GLY A 14 -15.35 -1.79 -24.85
CA GLY A 14 -14.43 -2.68 -25.54
C GLY A 14 -13.11 -1.99 -25.90
N THR A 15 -12.75 -2.01 -27.18
CA THR A 15 -11.57 -1.31 -27.71
C THR A 15 -11.71 0.22 -27.76
N GLY A 16 -12.87 0.77 -27.37
CA GLY A 16 -13.12 2.21 -27.25
C GLY A 16 -12.42 2.88 -26.05
N GLY A 17 -11.68 2.11 -25.24
CA GLY A 17 -10.87 2.62 -24.15
C GLY A 17 -11.55 2.57 -22.78
N ILE A 18 -10.75 2.83 -21.74
CA ILE A 18 -11.19 2.87 -20.34
C ILE A 18 -11.99 4.14 -20.03
N VAL A 19 -12.86 4.06 -19.02
CA VAL A 19 -13.65 5.22 -18.55
C VAL A 19 -13.09 5.79 -17.26
N VAL A 20 -13.27 7.09 -17.02
CA VAL A 20 -13.02 7.72 -15.72
C VAL A 20 -14.07 7.22 -14.72
N PRO A 21 -13.72 6.83 -13.47
CA PRO A 21 -12.41 6.99 -12.80
C PRO A 21 -11.51 5.74 -12.83
N ALA A 22 -11.73 4.80 -13.76
CA ALA A 22 -10.95 3.56 -13.82
C ALA A 22 -9.48 3.78 -14.19
N ASP A 23 -9.16 4.93 -14.77
CA ASP A 23 -7.82 5.39 -15.10
C ASP A 23 -7.01 5.87 -13.88
N ALA A 24 -7.65 6.08 -12.72
CA ALA A 24 -6.95 6.50 -11.50
C ALA A 24 -5.87 5.48 -11.06
N GLU A 25 -4.78 5.98 -10.49
CA GLU A 25 -3.61 5.17 -10.12
C GLU A 25 -3.90 4.21 -8.95
N ASN A 26 -4.60 4.69 -7.93
CA ASN A 26 -4.79 3.97 -6.67
C ASN A 26 -6.12 3.19 -6.58
N VAL A 27 -6.81 2.97 -7.70
CA VAL A 27 -8.04 2.18 -7.75
C VAL A 27 -7.78 0.78 -8.33
N ILE A 28 -8.67 -0.15 -8.01
CA ILE A 28 -8.73 -1.46 -8.63
C ILE A 28 -9.80 -1.39 -9.73
N ALA A 29 -9.38 -1.23 -10.98
CA ALA A 29 -10.26 -1.30 -12.14
C ALA A 29 -10.52 -2.76 -12.50
N CYS A 30 -11.80 -3.11 -12.70
CA CYS A 30 -12.26 -4.48 -12.94
C CYS A 30 -12.71 -4.68 -14.38
N GLY A 31 -12.05 -5.61 -15.08
CA GLY A 31 -12.53 -6.18 -16.34
C GLY A 31 -13.56 -7.27 -16.12
N ALA A 32 -14.31 -7.60 -17.18
CA ALA A 32 -15.35 -8.63 -17.16
C ALA A 32 -14.95 -9.82 -18.02
N VAL A 33 -15.02 -11.02 -17.45
CA VAL A 33 -14.90 -12.30 -18.17
C VAL A 33 -16.20 -13.10 -18.12
N ASP A 34 -16.34 -14.09 -18.99
CA ASP A 34 -17.36 -15.14 -18.89
C ASP A 34 -16.94 -16.28 -17.95
N SER A 35 -17.78 -17.30 -17.83
CA SER A 35 -17.55 -18.46 -16.96
C SER A 35 -16.37 -19.33 -17.38
N ASP A 36 -15.96 -19.23 -18.65
CA ASP A 36 -14.81 -19.95 -19.20
C ASP A 36 -13.52 -19.13 -19.08
N GLY A 37 -13.61 -17.90 -18.55
CA GLY A 37 -12.49 -16.98 -18.37
C GLY A 37 -12.17 -16.15 -19.61
N ASN A 38 -13.00 -16.18 -20.67
CA ASN A 38 -12.78 -15.34 -21.84
C ASN A 38 -13.22 -13.90 -21.56
N ILE A 39 -12.45 -12.92 -22.04
CA ILE A 39 -12.78 -11.51 -21.91
C ILE A 39 -14.10 -11.20 -22.62
N ALA A 40 -14.99 -10.47 -21.93
CA ALA A 40 -16.22 -9.98 -22.52
C ALA A 40 -15.90 -8.96 -23.61
N SER A 41 -16.53 -9.07 -24.77
CA SER A 41 -16.30 -8.17 -25.91
C SER A 41 -16.54 -6.68 -25.59
N PHE A 42 -17.41 -6.41 -24.62
CA PHE A 42 -17.69 -5.06 -24.13
C PHE A 42 -16.68 -4.57 -23.08
N SER A 43 -15.89 -5.45 -22.44
CA SER A 43 -14.98 -5.03 -21.36
C SER A 43 -13.97 -4.03 -21.90
N SER A 44 -14.02 -2.80 -21.39
CA SER A 44 -13.10 -1.74 -21.82
C SER A 44 -11.65 -2.16 -21.60
N GLN A 45 -10.80 -1.78 -22.55
CA GLN A 45 -9.38 -2.13 -22.56
C GLN A 45 -8.53 -0.89 -22.32
N GLY A 46 -7.42 -1.07 -21.60
CA GLY A 46 -6.36 -0.08 -21.50
C GLY A 46 -5.60 0.15 -22.82
N PRO A 47 -4.48 0.88 -22.77
CA PRO A 47 -3.92 1.50 -21.57
C PRO A 47 -4.67 2.78 -21.17
N THR A 48 -4.29 3.32 -20.02
CA THR A 48 -4.54 4.74 -19.68
C THR A 48 -3.86 5.68 -20.68
N ALA A 49 -4.27 6.95 -20.69
CA ALA A 49 -3.66 7.98 -21.55
C ALA A 49 -2.14 8.15 -21.35
N ASP A 50 -1.64 7.86 -20.14
CA ASP A 50 -0.22 7.90 -19.78
C ASP A 50 0.48 6.54 -19.91
N GLY A 51 -0.18 5.52 -20.46
CA GLY A 51 0.43 4.24 -20.83
C GLY A 51 0.43 3.17 -19.74
N ARG A 52 -0.14 3.43 -18.55
CA ARG A 52 -0.34 2.40 -17.51
C ARG A 52 -1.33 1.33 -17.95
N ILE A 53 -1.08 0.10 -17.50
CA ILE A 53 -1.95 -1.05 -17.72
C ILE A 53 -3.24 -0.91 -16.93
N LYS A 54 -4.37 -1.14 -17.61
CA LYS A 54 -5.72 -1.28 -17.06
C LYS A 54 -6.48 -2.33 -17.89
N PRO A 55 -7.40 -3.12 -17.31
CA PRO A 55 -7.77 -3.17 -15.88
C PRO A 55 -6.62 -3.70 -14.99
N GLU A 56 -6.77 -3.64 -13.67
CA GLU A 56 -5.87 -4.35 -12.76
C GLU A 56 -6.16 -5.86 -12.79
N VAL A 57 -7.43 -6.23 -12.66
CA VAL A 57 -7.86 -7.62 -12.56
C VAL A 57 -9.23 -7.81 -13.20
N CYS A 58 -9.58 -9.05 -13.51
CA CYS A 58 -10.87 -9.45 -14.04
C CYS A 58 -11.66 -10.30 -13.04
N ALA A 59 -12.99 -10.28 -13.20
CA ALA A 59 -13.90 -11.20 -12.53
C ALA A 59 -15.11 -11.50 -13.44
N LEU A 60 -15.97 -12.44 -13.02
CA LEU A 60 -17.16 -12.81 -13.77
C LEU A 60 -18.07 -11.58 -13.99
N GLY A 61 -18.33 -11.25 -15.25
CA GLY A 61 -19.20 -10.14 -15.63
C GLY A 61 -20.13 -10.46 -16.79
N VAL A 62 -20.09 -11.68 -17.34
CA VAL A 62 -21.05 -12.18 -18.35
C VAL A 62 -21.96 -13.21 -17.70
N SER A 63 -23.26 -13.14 -18.00
CA SER A 63 -24.31 -14.02 -17.48
C SER A 63 -24.18 -14.19 -15.96
N THR A 64 -23.97 -13.08 -15.25
CA THR A 64 -23.82 -13.09 -13.80
C THR A 64 -25.22 -13.13 -13.17
N TYR A 65 -25.47 -14.13 -12.31
CA TYR A 65 -26.75 -14.28 -11.63
C TYR A 65 -26.81 -13.36 -10.41
N CYS A 66 -27.69 -12.37 -10.44
CA CYS A 66 -27.79 -11.34 -9.41
C CYS A 66 -29.24 -11.07 -9.00
N ALA A 67 -29.42 -10.39 -7.86
CA ALA A 67 -30.74 -10.03 -7.36
C ALA A 67 -31.47 -9.10 -8.35
N GLY A 68 -32.75 -9.37 -8.60
CA GLY A 68 -33.57 -8.54 -9.47
C GLY A 68 -33.91 -7.20 -8.80
N VAL A 69 -33.57 -6.08 -9.45
CA VAL A 69 -33.75 -4.72 -8.89
C VAL A 69 -35.19 -4.35 -8.53
N ASN A 70 -36.18 -5.05 -9.08
CA ASN A 70 -37.61 -4.82 -8.84
C ASN A 70 -38.29 -6.02 -8.15
N SER A 71 -37.54 -6.85 -7.44
CA SER A 71 -38.06 -8.02 -6.76
C SER A 71 -37.32 -8.32 -5.46
N THR A 72 -38.05 -8.79 -4.46
CA THR A 72 -37.49 -9.26 -3.17
C THR A 72 -37.15 -10.75 -3.16
N SER A 73 -37.47 -11.48 -4.25
CA SER A 73 -37.30 -12.93 -4.31
C SER A 73 -36.83 -13.46 -5.67
N ALA A 74 -36.77 -12.60 -6.69
CA ALA A 74 -36.32 -13.00 -8.02
C ALA A 74 -34.86 -12.63 -8.26
N TYR A 75 -34.21 -13.45 -9.06
CA TYR A 75 -32.87 -13.25 -9.57
C TYR A 75 -32.90 -13.23 -11.09
N ARG A 76 -31.89 -12.63 -11.69
CA ARG A 76 -31.75 -12.51 -13.15
C ARG A 76 -30.30 -12.59 -13.56
N TYR A 77 -30.08 -12.88 -14.83
CA TYR A 77 -28.76 -12.80 -15.44
C TYR A 77 -28.53 -11.43 -16.04
N GLU A 78 -27.39 -10.84 -15.76
CA GLU A 78 -26.97 -9.53 -16.29
C GLU A 78 -25.53 -9.59 -16.79
N ASN A 79 -25.18 -8.62 -17.64
CA ASN A 79 -23.85 -8.47 -18.22
C ASN A 79 -23.28 -7.09 -17.90
N GLY A 80 -21.98 -7.02 -17.61
CA GLY A 80 -21.27 -5.77 -17.48
C GLY A 80 -20.05 -5.88 -16.57
N THR A 81 -19.09 -4.98 -16.78
CA THR A 81 -18.00 -4.76 -15.80
C THR A 81 -18.54 -4.31 -14.45
N SER A 82 -19.73 -3.70 -14.41
CA SER A 82 -20.50 -3.43 -13.19
C SER A 82 -20.86 -4.65 -12.36
N LEU A 83 -20.88 -5.86 -12.94
CA LEU A 83 -21.13 -7.12 -12.24
C LEU A 83 -19.82 -7.74 -11.73
N ALA A 84 -18.72 -7.55 -12.46
CA ALA A 84 -17.38 -7.94 -12.01
C ALA A 84 -16.90 -7.09 -10.81
N THR A 85 -17.15 -5.77 -10.83
CA THR A 85 -16.76 -4.84 -9.76
C THR A 85 -17.19 -5.26 -8.34
N PRO A 86 -18.46 -5.59 -8.06
CA PRO A 86 -18.87 -6.02 -6.72
C PRO A 86 -18.29 -7.38 -6.31
N LEU A 87 -17.95 -8.27 -7.25
CA LEU A 87 -17.24 -9.51 -6.93
C LEU A 87 -15.83 -9.22 -6.42
N VAL A 88 -15.09 -8.33 -7.10
CA VAL A 88 -13.75 -7.91 -6.66
C VAL A 88 -13.83 -7.13 -5.34
N ALA A 89 -14.85 -6.29 -5.16
CA ALA A 89 -15.07 -5.58 -3.89
C ALA A 89 -15.38 -6.55 -2.73
N GLY A 90 -16.20 -7.57 -2.97
CA GLY A 90 -16.47 -8.63 -1.99
C GLY A 90 -15.22 -9.44 -1.66
N ALA A 91 -14.42 -9.78 -2.67
CA ALA A 91 -13.12 -10.43 -2.47
C ALA A 91 -12.18 -9.58 -1.60
N ALA A 92 -12.04 -8.29 -1.90
CA ALA A 92 -11.26 -7.37 -1.10
C ALA A 92 -11.75 -7.29 0.36
N ALA A 93 -13.07 -7.32 0.58
CA ALA A 93 -13.65 -7.36 1.93
C ALA A 93 -13.29 -8.65 2.68
N CYS A 94 -13.34 -9.82 2.01
CA CYS A 94 -12.89 -11.09 2.58
C CYS A 94 -11.40 -11.07 2.92
N VAL A 95 -10.56 -10.51 2.04
CA VAL A 95 -9.13 -10.35 2.27
C VAL A 95 -8.87 -9.46 3.49
N LEU A 96 -9.54 -8.31 3.59
CA LEU A 96 -9.42 -7.43 4.75
C LEU A 96 -9.96 -8.05 6.05
N GLN A 97 -10.94 -8.97 5.97
CA GLN A 97 -11.39 -9.73 7.13
C GLN A 97 -10.29 -10.68 7.62
N ALA A 98 -9.56 -11.33 6.71
CA ALA A 98 -8.45 -12.21 7.05
C ALA A 98 -7.19 -11.43 7.49
N HIS A 99 -6.96 -10.25 6.89
CA HIS A 99 -5.80 -9.39 7.11
C HIS A 99 -6.23 -7.95 7.39
N PRO A 100 -6.74 -7.66 8.60
CA PRO A 100 -7.27 -6.33 8.95
C PRO A 100 -6.19 -5.25 9.03
N ASP A 101 -4.91 -5.63 9.04
CA ASP A 101 -3.74 -4.76 9.06
C ASP A 101 -3.23 -4.39 7.66
N TRP A 102 -3.74 -5.04 6.60
CA TRP A 102 -3.34 -4.73 5.24
C TRP A 102 -3.87 -3.37 4.78
N THR A 103 -2.99 -2.60 4.17
CA THR A 103 -3.33 -1.33 3.50
C THR A 103 -4.07 -1.60 2.19
N PRO A 104 -4.82 -0.62 1.66
CA PRO A 104 -5.46 -0.75 0.35
C PRO A 104 -4.50 -1.11 -0.78
N GLN A 105 -3.28 -0.58 -0.72
CA GLN A 105 -2.20 -0.87 -1.67
C GLN A 105 -1.76 -2.33 -1.60
N GLN A 106 -1.61 -2.87 -0.38
CA GLN A 106 -1.28 -4.28 -0.17
C GLN A 106 -2.40 -5.19 -0.70
N VAL A 107 -3.66 -4.86 -0.45
CA VAL A 107 -4.80 -5.62 -1.00
C VAL A 107 -4.78 -5.60 -2.53
N ARG A 108 -4.57 -4.43 -3.14
CA ARG A 108 -4.47 -4.27 -4.61
C ARG A 108 -3.31 -5.10 -5.18
N GLU A 109 -2.13 -5.00 -4.58
CA GLU A 109 -0.95 -5.77 -4.99
C GLU A 109 -1.20 -7.27 -4.88
N ALA A 110 -1.69 -7.75 -3.74
CA ALA A 110 -1.96 -9.18 -3.54
C ALA A 110 -2.97 -9.71 -4.57
N LEU A 111 -4.04 -8.96 -4.85
CA LEU A 111 -5.03 -9.33 -5.88
C LEU A 111 -4.40 -9.45 -7.28
N MET A 112 -3.47 -8.56 -7.62
CA MET A 112 -2.78 -8.59 -8.92
C MET A 112 -1.74 -9.71 -8.97
N MET A 113 -0.94 -9.88 -7.93
CA MET A 113 0.17 -10.84 -7.92
C MET A 113 -0.28 -12.29 -7.77
N THR A 114 -1.52 -12.53 -7.33
CA THR A 114 -2.12 -13.88 -7.28
C THR A 114 -3.21 -14.09 -8.32
N ALA A 115 -3.42 -13.15 -9.24
CA ALA A 115 -4.34 -13.35 -10.35
C ALA A 115 -3.84 -14.44 -11.30
N SER A 116 -4.65 -14.82 -12.28
CA SER A 116 -4.38 -15.98 -13.14
C SER A 116 -3.15 -15.86 -14.07
N ASP A 117 -2.68 -14.65 -14.40
CA ASP A 117 -1.50 -14.44 -15.25
C ASP A 117 -0.69 -13.20 -14.80
N PRO A 118 -0.09 -13.24 -13.59
CA PRO A 118 0.52 -12.07 -12.97
C PRO A 118 1.88 -11.72 -13.60
N GLU A 119 2.49 -12.65 -14.33
CA GLU A 119 3.81 -12.50 -14.98
C GLU A 119 3.72 -11.85 -16.36
N ASN A 120 2.55 -11.88 -17.01
CA ASN A 120 2.34 -11.36 -18.36
C ASN A 120 1.16 -10.38 -18.43
N PRO A 121 1.17 -9.29 -17.64
CA PRO A 121 0.03 -8.38 -17.61
C PRO A 121 -0.19 -7.66 -18.95
N ASP A 122 -1.45 -7.51 -19.33
CA ASP A 122 -1.86 -6.86 -20.58
C ASP A 122 -3.02 -5.87 -20.39
N ASN A 123 -3.39 -5.15 -21.46
CA ASN A 123 -4.47 -4.16 -21.41
C ASN A 123 -5.89 -4.75 -21.55
N GLN A 124 -6.03 -6.07 -21.65
CA GLN A 124 -7.34 -6.75 -21.77
C GLN A 124 -7.74 -7.39 -20.44
N TYR A 125 -6.85 -8.19 -19.87
CA TYR A 125 -7.03 -8.95 -18.64
C TYR A 125 -6.37 -8.29 -17.43
N GLY A 126 -5.48 -7.32 -17.63
CA GLY A 126 -4.63 -6.82 -16.55
C GLY A 126 -3.68 -7.92 -16.11
N TRP A 127 -3.66 -8.21 -14.82
CA TRP A 127 -2.92 -9.33 -14.24
C TRP A 127 -3.70 -10.66 -14.25
N GLY A 128 -4.93 -10.66 -14.79
CA GLY A 128 -5.76 -11.84 -14.93
C GLY A 128 -6.98 -11.87 -14.00
N ILE A 129 -7.58 -13.06 -13.85
CA ILE A 129 -8.77 -13.28 -13.04
C ILE A 129 -8.36 -13.46 -11.57
N ILE A 130 -9.10 -12.83 -10.65
CA ILE A 130 -8.79 -12.87 -9.21
C ILE A 130 -8.85 -14.30 -8.63
N ASP A 131 -7.91 -14.63 -7.74
CA ASP A 131 -7.96 -15.80 -6.86
C ASP A 131 -7.99 -15.35 -5.40
N VAL A 132 -9.18 -15.39 -4.78
CA VAL A 132 -9.39 -14.91 -3.41
C VAL A 132 -8.58 -15.73 -2.39
N MET A 133 -8.45 -17.04 -2.58
CA MET A 133 -7.72 -17.90 -1.65
C MET A 133 -6.21 -17.69 -1.80
N GLY A 134 -5.74 -17.56 -3.06
CA GLY A 134 -4.37 -17.13 -3.35
C GLY A 134 -4.04 -15.79 -2.69
N THR A 135 -4.91 -14.80 -2.84
CA THR A 135 -4.74 -13.46 -2.25
C THR A 135 -4.68 -13.51 -0.73
N ILE A 136 -5.55 -14.28 -0.06
CA ILE A 136 -5.51 -14.44 1.40
C ILE A 136 -4.19 -15.10 1.86
N ASN A 137 -3.63 -16.03 1.08
CA ASN A 137 -2.37 -16.68 1.43
C ASN A 137 -1.14 -15.94 0.90
N TYR A 138 -1.33 -14.77 0.28
CA TYR A 138 -0.25 -14.01 -0.31
C TYR A 138 0.73 -13.55 0.77
N GLN A 139 2.01 -13.83 0.52
CA GLN A 139 3.10 -13.33 1.32
C GLN A 139 3.80 -12.25 0.53
N PHE A 140 3.73 -11.01 1.02
CA PHE A 140 4.56 -9.95 0.48
C PHE A 140 6.00 -10.39 0.62
N MET A 141 6.72 -10.46 -0.51
CA MET A 141 8.16 -10.46 -0.41
C MET A 141 8.49 -9.12 0.23
N GLU A 142 8.98 -9.16 1.47
CA GLU A 142 9.73 -8.03 1.96
C GLU A 142 10.90 -7.89 0.98
N ILE A 143 10.77 -6.97 0.02
CA ILE A 143 11.93 -6.21 -0.37
C ILE A 143 12.34 -5.59 0.95
N VAL A 144 13.27 -6.27 1.62
CA VAL A 144 14.20 -5.63 2.52
C VAL A 144 14.89 -4.64 1.57
N ASN A 145 14.24 -3.49 1.35
CA ASN A 145 14.94 -2.27 1.16
C ASN A 145 15.87 -2.34 2.35
N SER A 146 17.12 -2.63 2.08
CA SER A 146 18.16 -2.42 3.04
C SER A 146 18.16 -0.91 3.28
N VAL A 147 17.19 -0.42 4.07
CA VAL A 147 17.58 0.15 5.34
C VAL A 147 18.58 -0.86 5.83
N ILE A 148 19.87 -0.56 5.62
CA ILE A 148 20.93 -1.22 6.32
C ILE A 148 20.50 -0.99 7.76
N VAL A 149 19.73 -1.91 8.34
CA VAL A 149 19.42 -1.90 9.76
C VAL A 149 20.77 -2.29 10.28
N PRO A 150 21.54 -1.34 10.82
CA PRO A 150 22.90 -1.65 11.20
C PRO A 150 22.75 -2.78 12.20
N VAL A 151 23.47 -3.88 11.97
CA VAL A 151 23.40 -5.07 12.83
C VAL A 151 23.66 -4.69 14.29
N ASP A 152 24.31 -3.55 14.51
CA ASP A 152 24.69 -3.00 15.79
C ASP A 152 23.62 -2.12 16.45
N TYR A 153 22.67 -1.52 15.72
CA TYR A 153 21.70 -0.59 16.32
C TYR A 153 20.42 -0.30 15.52
N SER A 154 19.38 0.19 16.19
CA SER A 154 18.10 0.61 15.57
C SER A 154 17.39 1.72 16.33
N ILE A 155 16.44 2.39 15.66
CA ILE A 155 15.54 3.40 16.26
C ILE A 155 14.09 2.92 16.16
N SER A 156 13.37 2.95 17.29
CA SER A 156 11.92 2.70 17.33
C SER A 156 11.13 3.77 16.56
N ARG A 157 9.82 3.55 16.37
CA ARG A 157 8.95 4.60 15.84
C ARG A 157 8.83 5.74 16.88
N PRO A 158 9.13 7.00 16.51
CA PRO A 158 8.91 8.14 17.39
C PRO A 158 7.42 8.44 17.61
N PHE A 159 7.05 8.78 18.84
CA PHE A 159 5.69 9.09 19.24
C PHE A 159 5.64 10.19 20.32
N PRO A 160 4.65 11.10 20.29
CA PRO A 160 3.69 11.32 19.21
C PRO A 160 4.37 11.84 17.93
N ASN A 161 3.73 11.71 16.76
CA ASN A 161 4.21 12.30 15.51
C ASN A 161 3.02 12.57 14.56
N PRO A 162 2.58 13.83 14.35
CA PRO A 162 3.20 15.08 14.80
C PRO A 162 3.26 15.25 16.34
N PHE A 163 4.20 16.06 16.83
CA PHE A 163 4.44 16.28 18.27
C PHE A 163 4.50 17.77 18.66
N ASN A 164 4.28 18.06 19.94
CA ASN A 164 4.41 19.39 20.52
C ASN A 164 4.56 19.33 22.06
N PRO A 165 5.63 19.87 22.66
CA PRO A 165 6.97 20.07 22.09
C PRO A 165 7.84 18.82 22.25
N MET A 166 7.33 17.76 22.90
CA MET A 166 8.10 16.58 23.27
C MET A 166 7.78 15.37 22.40
N ILE A 167 8.83 14.63 22.04
CA ILE A 167 8.75 13.35 21.34
C ILE A 167 9.57 12.28 22.07
N HIS A 168 9.09 11.04 22.00
CA HIS A 168 9.65 9.88 22.65
C HIS A 168 10.00 8.81 21.61
N PHE A 169 11.15 8.16 21.78
CA PHE A 169 11.55 6.99 21.01
C PHE A 169 12.60 6.20 21.79
N SER A 170 12.93 5.00 21.34
CA SER A 170 13.99 4.18 21.93
C SER A 170 15.06 3.90 20.88
N VAL A 171 16.32 3.95 21.32
CA VAL A 171 17.46 3.48 20.54
C VAL A 171 17.90 2.14 21.11
N SER A 172 17.94 1.11 20.28
CA SER A 172 18.43 -0.22 20.68
C SER A 172 19.82 -0.43 20.11
N ILE A 173 20.78 -0.76 20.96
CA ILE A 173 22.16 -1.10 20.62
C ILE A 173 22.33 -2.60 20.84
N PHE A 174 22.61 -3.34 19.77
CA PHE A 174 22.76 -4.78 19.75
C PHE A 174 24.21 -5.22 20.05
N GLN A 175 25.19 -4.38 19.70
CA GLN A 175 26.60 -4.55 20.03
C GLN A 175 27.24 -3.20 20.37
N GLN A 176 28.15 -3.22 21.36
CA GLN A 176 28.89 -2.02 21.75
C GLN A 176 29.57 -1.38 20.54
N SER A 177 29.23 -0.13 20.27
CA SER A 177 29.71 0.58 19.08
C SER A 177 29.68 2.10 19.27
N ASN A 178 30.53 2.79 18.49
CA ASN A 178 30.52 4.25 18.43
C ASN A 178 29.31 4.73 17.62
N ILE A 179 28.44 5.48 18.28
CA ILE A 179 27.17 5.92 17.70
C ILE A 179 26.97 7.41 17.99
N THR A 180 26.47 8.12 16.98
CA THR A 180 26.06 9.52 17.08
C THR A 180 24.58 9.63 16.78
N LEU A 181 23.83 10.23 17.70
CA LEU A 181 22.39 10.49 17.57
C LEU A 181 22.19 12.00 17.43
N THR A 182 21.70 12.42 16.28
CA THR A 182 21.57 13.83 15.91
C THR A 182 20.19 14.13 15.34
N ILE A 183 19.66 15.31 15.63
CA ILE A 183 18.45 15.87 15.03
C ILE A 183 18.85 16.88 13.96
N PHE A 184 18.30 16.73 12.75
CA PHE A 184 18.51 17.63 11.62
C PHE A 184 17.20 18.29 11.20
N ASP A 185 17.28 19.52 10.67
CA ASP A 185 16.17 20.16 9.97
C ASP A 185 16.04 19.69 8.51
N ILE A 186 15.05 20.20 7.78
CA ILE A 186 14.82 19.85 6.36
C ILE A 186 15.97 20.24 5.41
N TYR A 187 16.83 21.17 5.82
CA TYR A 187 17.97 21.62 5.05
C TYR A 187 19.24 20.82 5.41
N GLY A 188 19.14 19.85 6.32
CA GLY A 188 20.27 19.04 6.80
C GLY A 188 21.14 19.77 7.83
N LYS A 189 20.69 20.89 8.40
CA LYS A 189 21.42 21.58 9.47
C LYS A 189 21.20 20.84 10.79
N GLU A 190 22.29 20.61 11.52
CA GLU A 190 22.26 20.04 12.86
C GLU A 190 21.53 20.98 13.82
N VAL A 191 20.41 20.51 14.37
CA VAL A 191 19.59 21.21 15.36
C VAL A 191 20.11 20.90 16.76
N GLU A 192 20.34 19.61 17.04
CA GLU A 192 20.83 19.16 18.33
C GLU A 192 21.49 17.77 18.21
N ARG A 193 22.57 17.55 18.96
CA ARG A 193 23.23 16.26 19.08
C ARG A 193 22.99 15.68 20.46
N LEU A 194 22.21 14.60 20.51
CA LEU A 194 21.79 13.96 21.75
C LEU A 194 22.91 13.07 22.31
N TRP A 195 23.60 12.32 21.44
CA TRP A 195 24.74 11.46 21.81
C TRP A 195 25.85 11.49 20.76
N SER A 196 27.09 11.25 21.18
CA SER A 196 28.23 10.93 20.30
C SER A 196 29.33 10.24 21.10
N ASN A 197 29.15 8.95 21.39
CA ASN A 197 30.04 8.17 22.26
C ASN A 197 30.03 6.68 21.86
N ASN A 198 30.91 5.90 22.49
CA ASN A 198 30.84 4.43 22.48
C ASN A 198 29.76 3.98 23.46
N ILE A 199 28.65 3.43 22.96
CA ILE A 199 27.49 3.04 23.78
C ILE A 199 27.47 1.52 23.95
N GLU A 200 27.23 1.04 25.17
CA GLU A 200 27.09 -0.40 25.45
C GLU A 200 25.81 -0.99 24.83
N LYS A 201 25.75 -2.32 24.79
CA LYS A 201 24.54 -3.03 24.36
C LYS A 201 23.39 -2.72 25.33
N GLY A 202 22.23 -2.32 24.79
CA GLY A 202 21.06 -2.00 25.61
C GLY A 202 19.95 -1.31 24.83
N VAL A 203 18.81 -1.10 25.49
CA VAL A 203 17.70 -0.29 24.96
C VAL A 203 17.62 0.99 25.78
N TYR A 204 17.74 2.12 25.09
CA TYR A 204 17.86 3.43 25.71
C TYR A 204 16.67 4.30 25.30
N PRO A 205 15.77 4.64 26.24
CA PRO A 205 14.67 5.54 25.96
C PRO A 205 15.19 6.97 25.80
N ILE A 206 14.79 7.64 24.72
CA ILE A 206 15.08 9.04 24.41
C ILE A 206 13.82 9.86 24.54
N LYS A 207 13.99 11.05 25.12
CA LYS A 207 13.02 12.14 25.10
C LYS A 207 13.72 13.35 24.51
N TRP A 208 13.15 13.93 23.47
CA TRP A 208 13.64 15.18 22.90
C TRP A 208 12.58 16.26 23.09
N ASN A 209 12.99 17.41 23.64
CA ASN A 209 12.15 18.59 23.79
C ASN A 209 12.55 19.63 22.74
N ALA A 210 11.64 19.90 21.80
CA ALA A 210 11.85 20.82 20.70
C ALA A 210 11.28 22.24 20.95
N ASP A 211 11.14 22.64 22.21
CA ASP A 211 10.66 23.98 22.60
C ASP A 211 11.46 25.12 21.93
N GLY A 212 12.75 24.92 21.66
CA GLY A 212 13.59 25.91 20.95
C GLY A 212 13.49 25.89 19.42
N ALA A 213 12.80 24.92 18.82
CA ALA A 213 12.74 24.71 17.37
C ALA A 213 11.46 25.29 16.73
N SER A 214 11.49 25.62 15.45
CA SER A 214 10.31 26.10 14.70
C SER A 214 9.40 24.94 14.30
N SER A 215 8.10 25.18 14.09
CA SER A 215 7.23 24.15 13.49
C SER A 215 7.77 23.72 12.12
N GLY A 216 7.75 22.41 11.83
CA GLY A 216 8.32 21.87 10.60
C GLY A 216 8.69 20.39 10.68
N VAL A 217 9.33 19.92 9.61
CA VAL A 217 9.84 18.54 9.51
C VAL A 217 11.29 18.49 10.00
N TYR A 218 11.60 17.44 10.76
CA TYR A 218 12.93 17.14 11.25
C TYR A 218 13.27 15.67 10.99
N PHE A 219 14.56 15.35 11.07
CA PHE A 219 15.07 14.00 10.92
C PHE A 219 15.89 13.61 12.13
N ILE A 220 15.52 12.49 12.77
CA ILE A 220 16.37 11.80 13.73
C ILE A 220 17.33 10.93 12.92
N ASN A 221 18.63 11.16 13.07
CA ASN A 221 19.68 10.39 12.45
C ASN A 221 20.50 9.69 13.53
N LEU A 222 20.60 8.37 13.43
CA LEU A 222 21.49 7.55 14.24
C LEU A 222 22.58 6.99 13.34
N ASN A 223 23.81 7.47 13.50
CA ASN A 223 24.94 7.14 12.64
C ASN A 223 25.99 6.35 13.43
N GLY A 224 26.57 5.35 12.78
CA GLY A 224 27.59 4.48 13.37
C GLY A 224 28.40 3.75 12.29
N LYS A 225 29.30 2.86 12.69
CA LYS A 225 30.27 2.24 11.77
C LYS A 225 29.62 1.51 10.57
N ASN A 226 28.45 0.90 10.79
CA ASN A 226 27.76 0.05 9.82
C ASN A 226 26.58 0.74 9.12
N GLY A 227 26.54 2.08 9.08
CA GLY A 227 25.56 2.83 8.29
C GLY A 227 24.91 3.98 9.06
N SER A 228 23.71 4.37 8.64
CA SER A 228 22.89 5.32 9.40
C SER A 228 21.41 4.93 9.31
N VAL A 229 20.68 5.14 10.40
CA VAL A 229 19.23 4.97 10.49
C VAL A 229 18.58 6.34 10.61
N ASN A 230 17.60 6.60 9.75
CA ASN A 230 16.86 7.86 9.74
C ASN A 230 15.38 7.68 10.11
N ARG A 231 14.80 8.64 10.82
CA ARG A 231 13.36 8.75 11.09
C ARG A 231 12.89 10.19 10.88
N LYS A 232 11.86 10.37 10.06
CA LYS A 232 11.19 11.66 9.86
C LYS A 232 10.23 11.93 11.03
N ILE A 233 10.27 13.14 11.59
CA ILE A 233 9.38 13.62 12.65
C ILE A 233 8.82 15.01 12.28
N CYS A 234 7.65 15.37 12.79
CA CYS A 234 6.96 16.62 12.48
C CYS A 234 6.62 17.38 13.77
N LEU A 235 7.21 18.55 13.99
CA LEU A 235 6.90 19.45 15.10
C LEU A 235 5.78 20.39 14.67
N GLN A 236 4.71 20.47 15.48
CA GLN A 236 3.57 21.35 15.22
C GLN A 236 3.22 22.15 16.48
N LYS A 237 3.78 23.37 16.58
CA LYS A 237 3.42 24.35 17.62
C LYS A 237 2.10 25.05 17.32
#